data_AF-A0A7C3QAS9-F1
#
_entry.id   AF-A0A7C3QAS9-F1
#
_cell.length_a   1.000
_cell.length_b   1.000
_cell.length_c   1.000
_cell.angle_alpha   90.00
_cell.angle_beta   90.00
_cell.angle_gamma   90.00
#
_symmetry.space_group_name_H-M   'P 1'
#
loop_
_entity.id
_entity.type
_entity.pdbx_description
1 polymer ?
#
loop_
_entity_poly.entity_id
_entity_poly.type
_entity_poly.pdbx_seq_one_letter_code
_entity_poly.pdbx_strand_id
1 'polypeptide(L)' 'GADEEIKTKVFNNMSKRAAEMLRDDLEAKGPVRLSEVEGAQKEILAIARRLAESGDIVLGGGGGEEFV' A
#
# COMPACT_ATOMS: atom_id res chain seq x y z
N GLY A 1 -2.56 9.75 -1.53
CA GLY A 1 -3.63 9.27 -0.64
C GLY A 1 -3.12 8.13 0.20
N ALA A 2 -2.43 8.45 1.30
CA ALA A 2 -2.04 7.56 2.37
C ALA A 2 -1.56 8.43 3.54
N ASP A 3 -1.82 8.00 4.77
CA ASP A 3 -1.34 8.69 5.97
C ASP A 3 0.19 8.53 6.11
N GLU A 4 0.84 9.49 6.77
CA GLU A 4 2.30 9.49 6.94
C GLU A 4 2.81 8.25 7.68
N GLU A 5 2.01 7.71 8.60
CA GLU A 5 2.33 6.47 9.31
C GLU A 5 2.41 5.27 8.34
N ILE A 6 1.43 5.13 7.44
CA ILE A 6 1.39 4.06 6.44
C ILE A 6 2.55 4.21 5.45
N LYS A 7 2.81 5.43 4.96
CA LYS A 7 3.96 5.70 4.08
C LYS A 7 5.26 5.28 4.75
N THR A 8 5.46 5.71 6.00
CA THR A 8 6.66 5.39 6.78
C THR A 8 6.80 3.89 6.97
N LYS A 9 5.70 3.19 7.29
CA LYS A 9 5.70 1.72 7.42
C LYS A 9 6.14 1.03 6.13
N VAL A 10 5.63 1.46 4.98
CA VAL A 10 6.00 0.89 3.68
C VAL A 10 7.50 1.13 3.39
N PHE A 11 7.97 2.37 3.50
CA PHE A 11 9.38 2.69 3.23
C PHE A 11 10.36 1.96 4.15
N ASN A 12 10.01 1.77 5.42
CA ASN A 12 10.86 1.06 6.38
C ASN A 12 11.02 -0.44 6.07
N ASN A 13 10.15 -1.02 5.25
CA ASN A 13 10.25 -2.41 4.80
C ASN A 13 10.93 -2.56 3.44
N MET A 14 11.46 -1.46 2.88
CA MET A 14 12.22 -1.47 1.63
C MET A 14 13.73 -1.34 1.90
N SER A 15 14.56 -1.77 0.95
CA SER A 15 15.97 -1.39 0.96
C SER A 15 16.12 0.12 0.76
N LYS A 16 17.20 0.72 1.30
CA LYS A 16 17.45 2.18 1.19
C LYS A 16 17.37 2.68 -0.26
N ARG A 17 18.04 1.97 -1.18
CA ARG A 17 18.04 2.28 -2.62
C ARG A 17 16.64 2.22 -3.22
N ALA A 18 15.85 1.20 -2.89
CA ALA A 18 14.50 1.06 -3.44
C ALA A 18 13.55 2.14 -2.90
N ALA A 19 13.70 2.52 -1.63
CA ALA A 19 12.94 3.62 -1.03
C ALA A 19 13.30 4.98 -1.66
N GLU A 20 14.58 5.23 -1.95
CA GLU A 20 15.04 6.44 -2.67
C GLU A 20 14.46 6.49 -4.09
N MET A 21 14.61 5.42 -4.88
CA MET A 21 14.06 5.36 -6.23
C MET A 21 12.54 5.59 -6.26
N LEU A 22 11.79 5.00 -5.31
CA LEU A 22 10.34 5.20 -5.24
C LEU A 22 9.96 6.65 -4.88
N ARG A 23 10.76 7.35 -4.07
CA ARG A 23 10.51 8.77 -3.77
C ARG A 23 10.74 9.64 -5.00
N ASP A 24 11.80 9.39 -5.74
CA ASP A 24 12.10 10.10 -6.99
C ASP A 24 10.98 9.87 -8.02
N ASP A 25 10.50 8.63 -8.15
CA ASP A 25 9.38 8.29 -9.03
C ASP A 25 8.09 9.02 -8.61
N LEU A 26 7.81 9.12 -7.31
CA LEU A 26 6.64 9.83 -6.78
C LEU A 26 6.70 11.34 -7.04
N GLU A 27 7.89 11.95 -6.92
CA GLU A 27 8.11 13.36 -7.23
C GLU A 27 7.96 13.63 -8.74
N ALA A 28 8.49 12.74 -9.58
CA ALA A 28 8.40 12.85 -11.03
C ALA A 28 6.98 12.63 -11.58
N LYS A 29 6.13 11.85 -10.90
CA LYS A 29 4.80 11.46 -11.38
C LYS A 29 3.82 12.63 -11.49
N GLY A 30 4.04 13.72 -10.73
CA GLY A 30 3.17 14.89 -10.73
C GLY A 30 1.74 14.59 -10.21
N PRO A 31 0.76 15.47 -10.48
CA PRO A 31 -0.60 15.29 -9.99
C PRO A 31 -1.29 14.09 -10.65
N VAL A 32 -1.89 13.23 -9.83
CA VAL A 32 -2.62 12.04 -10.25
C VAL A 32 -4.10 12.16 -9.91
N ARG A 33 -4.97 11.56 -10.73
CA ARG A 33 -6.41 11.54 -10.48
C ARG A 33 -6.72 10.66 -9.27
N LEU A 34 -7.68 11.08 -8.44
CA LEU A 34 -8.09 10.32 -7.25
C LEU A 34 -8.54 8.89 -7.61
N SER A 35 -9.26 8.71 -8.72
CA SER A 35 -9.71 7.40 -9.18
C SER A 35 -8.55 6.43 -9.51
N GLU A 36 -7.41 6.95 -9.95
CA GLU A 36 -6.21 6.13 -10.19
C GLU A 36 -5.55 5.70 -8.87
N VAL A 37 -5.58 6.59 -7.85
CA VAL A 37 -5.09 6.28 -6.50
C VAL A 37 -5.94 5.17 -5.88
N GLU A 38 -7.26 5.30 -5.95
CA GLU A 38 -8.20 4.29 -5.44
C GLU A 38 -8.08 2.96 -6.17
N GLY A 39 -7.85 2.99 -7.50
CA GLY A 39 -7.56 1.79 -8.29
C GLY A 39 -6.32 1.05 -7.80
N ALA A 40 -5.19 1.76 -7.64
CA ALA A 40 -3.96 1.18 -7.15
C ALA A 40 -4.09 0.63 -5.71
N GLN A 41 -4.84 1.31 -4.84
CA GLN A 41 -5.13 0.81 -3.49
C GLN A 41 -5.93 -0.50 -3.52
N LYS A 42 -6.93 -0.63 -4.40
CA LYS A 42 -7.70 -1.87 -4.57
C LYS A 42 -6.82 -3.03 -5.04
N GLU A 43 -5.87 -2.77 -5.94
CA GLU A 43 -4.90 -3.79 -6.39
C GLU A 43 -4.02 -4.28 -5.23
N ILE A 44 -3.51 -3.38 -4.39
CA ILE A 44 -2.73 -3.73 -3.20
C ILE A 44 -3.56 -4.61 -2.25
N LEU A 45 -4.83 -4.27 -2.02
CA LEU A 45 -5.74 -5.07 -1.19
C LEU A 45 -6.01 -6.46 -1.79
N ALA A 46 -6.16 -6.56 -3.12
CA ALA A 46 -6.35 -7.84 -3.80
C ALA A 46 -5.12 -8.74 -3.63
N ILE A 47 -3.91 -8.19 -3.73
CA ILE A 47 -2.66 -8.91 -3.47
C ILE A 47 -2.60 -9.36 -2.00
N ALA A 48 -2.91 -8.48 -1.05
CA ALA A 48 -2.92 -8.82 0.37
C ALA A 48 -3.90 -9.95 0.70
N ARG A 49 -5.13 -9.92 0.13
CA ARG A 49 -6.11 -11.01 0.29
C ARG A 49 -5.58 -12.33 -0.26
N ARG A 50 -5.00 -12.32 -1.46
CA ARG A 50 -4.40 -13.51 -2.08
C ARG A 50 -3.28 -14.10 -1.22
N LEU A 51 -2.41 -13.26 -0.65
CA LEU A 51 -1.35 -13.70 0.25
C LEU A 51 -1.90 -14.26 1.56
N ALA A 52 -3.05 -13.77 2.03
CA ALA A 52 -3.72 -14.31 3.20
C ALA A 52 -4.34 -15.69 2.91
N GLU A 53 -4.97 -15.83 1.74
CA GLU A 53 -5.54 -17.09 1.27
C GLU A 53 -4.48 -18.18 1.05
N SER A 54 -3.27 -17.82 0.62
CA SER A 54 -2.12 -18.75 0.53
C SER A 54 -1.49 -19.07 1.89
N GLY A 55 -1.83 -18.31 2.93
CA GLY A 55 -1.22 -18.43 4.26
C GLY A 55 0.14 -17.74 4.41
N ASP A 56 0.58 -16.97 3.40
CA ASP A 56 1.85 -16.23 3.45
C ASP A 56 1.79 -15.05 4.43
N ILE A 57 0.62 -14.46 4.63
CA ILE A 57 0.38 -13.43 5.64
C ILE A 57 -0.85 -13.75 6.47
N VAL A 58 -0.88 -13.27 7.71
CA VAL A 58 -2.10 -13.28 8.54
C VAL A 58 -2.65 -11.87 8.57
N LEU A 59 -3.82 -11.68 7.95
CA LEU A 59 -4.62 -10.48 8.18
C LEU A 59 -5.31 -10.68 9.53
N GLY A 60 -4.92 -9.90 10.53
CA GLY A 60 -5.38 -10.08 11.91
C GLY A 60 -6.91 -10.12 12.02
N GLY A 61 -7.43 -11.16 12.67
CA GLY A 61 -8.82 -11.27 13.06
C GLY A 61 -9.02 -10.68 14.46
N GLY A 62 -9.75 -9.57 14.57
CA GLY A 62 -10.14 -9.02 15.86
C GLY A 62 -10.69 -7.59 15.79
N GLY A 63 -11.97 -7.46 15.44
CA GLY A 63 -12.75 -6.22 15.61
C GLY A 63 -13.03 -5.53 14.29
N GLY A 64 -14.27 -5.64 13.82
CA GLY A 64 -14.69 -5.19 12.51
C GLY A 64 -14.63 -3.68 12.34
N GLU A 65 -14.24 -3.28 11.14
CA GLU A 65 -14.93 -2.21 10.45
C GLU A 65 -15.31 -2.76 9.08
N GLU A 66 -16.62 -2.70 8.86
CA GLU A 66 -17.31 -2.98 7.61
C GLU A 66 -16.57 -2.40 6.41
N PHE A 67 -16.38 -3.23 5.38
CA PHE A 67 -16.41 -2.70 4.03
C PHE A 67 -17.88 -2.42 3.68
N VAL A 68 -18.36 -1.24 4.08
CA VAL A 68 -19.51 -0.54 3.49
C VAL A 68 -19.05 0.86 3.15
#